data_AF-A0A4V3HSK5-F1
#
_entry.id   AF-A0A4V3HSK5-F1
#
_cell.length_a   1.000
_cell.length_b   1.000
_cell.length_c   1.000
_cell.angle_alpha   90.00
_cell.angle_beta   90.00
_cell.angle_gamma   90.00
#
_symmetry.space_group_name_H-M   'P 1'
#
loop_
_entity.id
_entity.type
_entity.pdbx_description
1 polymer ?
#
loop_
_entity_poly.entity_id
_entity_poly.type
_entity_poly.pdbx_seq_one_letter_code
_entity_poly.pdbx_strand_id
1 'polypeptide(L)'
;MLPLKALSALLLAVPVVTAVRGFNYGSTFTDGRPKTLADYQAEFTAANTLEGSDGAFTSARLYTTIQAGSTNDPISAIPAAIATRTSLLLGLWASAGDASFAHELEALRKTIEQYPQLAGLIDGISVGSEDLYRLSPMGVAAGQYAGAEPSTLVKYITQVRALIKDTPFAHAPIGHVDTWTAWGNKTNGVVVENCDWIGMDAYPYFDDFAPNHISDAPDRFADGLGKTLAAAGKDTQVWITETGWPVSGKKVGKAVASPENAKLYWDSVGCSLFKNNTHVWWYTFQDSAPTTPVPSFGIIGSSLTNKPLWDLSCPEEPKASSAPVAIAKTASPYSQVSVAAKASPAPAPASAPAGGAIYGDAGSGHNATRTPPVLASPSLIGTGSGRNATATATPGVVTAGSVKTSFTFITILGMMAVALF
;
A
#
# COMPACT_ATOMS: atom_id res chain seq x y z
N MET A 1 -27.93 31.21 -49.81
CA MET A 1 -28.71 30.48 -48.78
C MET A 1 -28.22 29.04 -48.78
N LEU A 2 -27.32 28.68 -47.85
CA LEU A 2 -26.87 27.30 -47.65
C LEU A 2 -27.65 26.74 -46.44
N PRO A 3 -28.20 25.52 -46.50
CA PRO A 3 -29.01 24.99 -45.41
C PRO A 3 -28.10 24.58 -44.24
N LEU A 4 -28.44 25.09 -43.06
CA LEU A 4 -27.85 24.76 -41.77
C LEU A 4 -28.18 23.30 -41.45
N LYS A 5 -27.22 22.39 -41.62
CA LYS A 5 -27.36 21.00 -41.16
C LYS A 5 -27.28 20.98 -39.64
N ALA A 6 -28.38 20.60 -39.00
CA ALA A 6 -28.45 20.37 -37.56
C ALA A 6 -27.46 19.25 -37.18
N LEU A 7 -26.48 19.60 -36.35
CA LEU A 7 -25.53 18.65 -35.77
C LEU A 7 -26.19 18.09 -34.49
N SER A 8 -26.81 16.91 -34.57
CA SER A 8 -27.25 16.18 -33.37
C SER A 8 -26.02 15.70 -32.60
N ALA A 9 -25.70 16.37 -31.50
CA ALA A 9 -24.72 15.88 -30.54
C ALA A 9 -25.28 14.65 -29.82
N LEU A 10 -24.77 13.47 -30.16
CA LEU A 10 -25.05 12.23 -29.45
C LEU A 10 -24.28 12.28 -28.13
N LEU A 11 -24.95 12.59 -27.01
CA LEU A 11 -24.37 12.41 -25.68
C LEU A 11 -24.19 10.90 -25.45
N LEU A 12 -22.97 10.40 -25.62
CA LEU A 12 -22.58 9.09 -25.12
C LEU A 12 -22.60 9.16 -23.60
N ALA A 13 -23.59 8.53 -22.97
CA ALA A 13 -23.54 8.28 -21.54
C ALA A 13 -22.35 7.34 -21.28
N VAL A 14 -21.24 7.89 -20.78
CA VAL A 14 -20.12 7.07 -20.31
C VAL A 14 -20.64 6.32 -19.08
N PRO A 15 -20.60 4.99 -19.05
CA PRO A 15 -20.99 4.24 -17.86
C PRO A 15 -20.09 4.69 -16.71
N VAL A 16 -20.70 5.15 -15.62
CA VAL A 16 -19.98 5.39 -14.37
C VAL A 16 -19.60 4.02 -13.84
N VAL A 17 -18.30 3.67 -13.93
CA VAL A 17 -17.78 2.48 -13.27
C VAL A 17 -18.01 2.68 -11.77
N THR A 18 -18.86 1.85 -11.19
CA THR A 18 -19.11 1.89 -9.74
C THR A 18 -17.84 1.43 -9.05
N ALA A 19 -17.33 2.25 -8.13
CA ALA A 19 -16.12 1.92 -7.40
C ALA A 19 -16.31 0.68 -6.53
N VAL A 20 -15.25 -0.11 -6.44
CA VAL A 20 -15.21 -1.33 -5.64
C VAL A 20 -14.97 -0.97 -4.18
N ARG A 21 -15.72 -1.61 -3.29
CA ARG A 21 -15.48 -1.55 -1.85
C ARG A 21 -15.31 -2.96 -1.33
N GLY A 22 -14.27 -3.15 -0.52
CA GLY A 22 -13.91 -4.45 0.01
C GLY A 22 -13.12 -4.35 1.29
N PHE A 23 -12.68 -5.50 1.75
CA PHE A 23 -11.77 -5.63 2.88
C PHE A 23 -10.53 -6.43 2.49
N ASN A 24 -9.50 -6.35 3.32
CA ASN A 24 -8.33 -7.19 3.23
C ASN A 24 -8.58 -8.55 3.90
N TYR A 25 -7.98 -9.62 3.38
CA TYR A 25 -8.12 -10.98 3.93
C TYR A 25 -6.78 -11.71 3.93
N GLY A 26 -6.32 -12.13 5.11
CA GLY A 26 -5.10 -12.94 5.27
C GLY A 26 -5.27 -14.39 4.80
N SER A 27 -4.14 -15.06 4.53
CA SER A 27 -4.08 -16.47 4.12
C SER A 27 -4.22 -17.45 5.30
N THR A 28 -4.01 -16.95 6.51
CA THR A 28 -3.98 -17.71 7.76
C THR A 28 -4.80 -17.04 8.86
N PHE A 29 -5.13 -17.82 9.89
CA PHE A 29 -5.55 -17.32 11.19
C PHE A 29 -4.34 -16.82 12.00
N THR A 30 -4.57 -16.10 13.09
CA THR A 30 -3.49 -15.54 13.93
C THR A 30 -2.60 -16.59 14.60
N ASP A 31 -3.04 -17.85 14.64
CA ASP A 31 -2.27 -19.00 15.10
C ASP A 31 -1.47 -19.69 13.97
N GLY A 32 -1.49 -19.12 12.76
CA GLY A 32 -0.80 -19.63 11.57
C GLY A 32 -1.53 -20.76 10.84
N ARG A 33 -2.71 -21.21 11.31
CA ARG A 33 -3.49 -22.21 10.59
C ARG A 33 -3.96 -21.63 9.25
N PRO A 34 -3.76 -22.35 8.12
CA PRO A 34 -4.31 -21.94 6.82
C PRO A 34 -5.84 -21.79 6.88
N LYS A 35 -6.36 -20.71 6.28
CA LYS A 35 -7.81 -20.60 6.05
C LYS A 35 -8.24 -21.56 4.95
N THR A 36 -9.41 -22.17 5.15
CA THR A 36 -10.03 -23.12 4.22
C THR A 36 -11.09 -22.44 3.34
N LEU A 37 -11.62 -23.17 2.35
CA LEU A 37 -12.75 -22.72 1.54
C LEU A 37 -13.95 -22.29 2.39
N ALA A 38 -14.29 -23.08 3.42
CA ALA A 38 -15.42 -22.79 4.30
C ALA A 38 -15.22 -21.50 5.09
N ASP A 39 -13.99 -21.25 5.55
CA ASP A 39 -13.65 -20.03 6.29
C ASP A 39 -13.84 -18.80 5.40
N TYR A 40 -13.28 -18.80 4.18
CA TYR A 40 -13.46 -17.70 3.23
C TYR A 40 -14.91 -17.49 2.80
N GLN A 41 -15.66 -18.56 2.52
CA GLN A 41 -17.09 -18.42 2.17
C GLN A 41 -17.88 -17.78 3.30
N ALA A 42 -17.60 -18.15 4.55
CA ALA A 42 -18.25 -17.59 5.72
C ALA A 42 -17.87 -16.12 5.92
N GLU A 43 -16.59 -15.77 5.80
CA GLU A 43 -16.10 -14.39 5.88
C GLU A 43 -16.69 -13.49 4.78
N PHE A 44 -16.68 -13.94 3.52
CA PHE A 44 -17.25 -13.19 2.40
C PHE A 44 -18.76 -13.02 2.52
N THR A 45 -19.48 -14.06 2.99
CA THR A 45 -20.93 -13.95 3.24
C THR A 45 -21.23 -12.96 4.36
N ALA A 46 -20.45 -12.99 5.43
CA ALA A 46 -20.61 -12.07 6.55
C ALA A 46 -20.30 -10.62 6.15
N ALA A 47 -19.24 -10.39 5.35
CA ALA A 47 -18.92 -9.06 4.81
C ALA A 47 -20.01 -8.52 3.87
N ASN A 48 -20.55 -9.36 2.97
CA ASN A 48 -21.64 -8.97 2.06
C ASN A 48 -22.95 -8.64 2.81
N THR A 49 -23.12 -9.14 4.03
CA THR A 49 -24.34 -8.97 4.86
C THR A 49 -24.09 -8.14 6.12
N LEU A 50 -22.99 -7.37 6.12
CA LEU A 50 -22.54 -6.57 7.24
C LEU A 50 -23.57 -5.48 7.58
N GLU A 51 -24.02 -5.45 8.84
CA GLU A 51 -25.02 -4.49 9.31
C GLU A 51 -24.53 -3.05 9.12
N GLY A 52 -25.43 -2.16 8.65
CA GLY A 52 -25.12 -0.74 8.45
C GLY A 52 -24.25 -0.41 7.23
N SER A 53 -24.00 -1.38 6.33
CA SER A 53 -23.14 -1.19 5.16
C SER A 53 -23.88 -1.15 3.81
N ASP A 54 -25.20 -1.33 3.81
CA ASP A 54 -26.05 -1.47 2.61
C ASP A 54 -25.57 -2.54 1.62
N GLY A 55 -24.84 -3.55 2.10
CA GLY A 55 -24.25 -4.61 1.27
C GLY A 55 -23.16 -4.11 0.32
N ALA A 56 -22.54 -2.96 0.62
CA ALA A 56 -21.60 -2.31 -0.29
C ALA A 56 -20.21 -2.99 -0.35
N PHE A 57 -19.84 -3.80 0.64
CA PHE A 57 -18.53 -4.44 0.72
C PHE A 57 -18.55 -5.83 0.10
N THR A 58 -18.31 -5.89 -1.21
CA THR A 58 -18.43 -7.12 -2.01
C THR A 58 -17.12 -7.55 -2.66
N SER A 59 -15.99 -6.99 -2.24
CA SER A 59 -14.66 -7.34 -2.74
C SER A 59 -13.72 -7.78 -1.62
N ALA A 60 -12.74 -8.62 -1.99
CA ALA A 60 -11.67 -9.07 -1.14
C ALA A 60 -10.30 -8.80 -1.77
N ARG A 61 -9.43 -8.10 -1.03
CA ARG A 61 -8.01 -8.01 -1.36
C ARG A 61 -7.26 -9.15 -0.69
N LEU A 62 -6.53 -9.91 -1.50
CA LEU A 62 -5.63 -10.98 -1.08
C LEU A 62 -4.18 -10.50 -1.16
N TYR A 63 -3.31 -11.10 -0.35
CA TYR A 63 -1.87 -10.78 -0.30
C TYR A 63 -1.01 -11.76 -1.12
N THR A 64 -1.57 -12.93 -1.39
CA THR A 64 -0.95 -14.03 -2.13
C THR A 64 -2.03 -14.79 -2.88
N THR A 65 -1.65 -15.43 -3.98
CA THR A 65 -2.51 -16.36 -4.73
C THR A 65 -2.25 -17.81 -4.30
N ILE A 66 -1.30 -18.03 -3.38
CA ILE A 66 -0.89 -19.34 -2.87
C ILE A 66 -1.73 -19.73 -1.64
N GLN A 67 -2.22 -20.96 -1.62
CA GLN A 67 -2.80 -21.57 -0.44
C GLN A 67 -1.72 -21.74 0.63
N ALA A 68 -1.93 -21.13 1.80
CA ALA A 68 -1.06 -21.32 2.95
C ALA A 68 -0.88 -22.82 3.26
N GLY A 69 0.37 -23.24 3.48
CA GLY A 69 0.75 -24.64 3.65
C GLY A 69 1.05 -25.41 2.35
N SER A 70 0.93 -24.77 1.19
CA SER A 70 1.35 -25.33 -0.11
C SER A 70 2.52 -24.55 -0.70
N THR A 71 3.19 -25.12 -1.71
CA THR A 71 4.22 -24.39 -2.47
C THR A 71 3.59 -23.39 -3.44
N ASN A 72 2.56 -23.80 -4.18
CA ASN A 72 2.01 -23.04 -5.30
C ASN A 72 0.61 -23.52 -5.71
N ASP A 73 -0.20 -24.03 -4.78
CA ASP A 73 -1.60 -24.35 -5.09
C ASP A 73 -2.46 -23.10 -4.97
N PRO A 74 -3.49 -22.91 -5.82
CA PRO A 74 -4.39 -21.76 -5.71
C PRO A 74 -5.03 -21.66 -4.33
N ILE A 75 -5.04 -20.46 -3.76
CA ILE A 75 -5.66 -20.17 -2.46
C ILE A 75 -7.17 -20.46 -2.47
N SER A 76 -7.68 -21.04 -1.38
CA SER A 76 -9.10 -21.40 -1.23
C SER A 76 -10.06 -20.21 -1.29
N ALA A 77 -9.56 -18.98 -1.16
CA ALA A 77 -10.33 -17.75 -1.35
C ALA A 77 -10.90 -17.63 -2.78
N ILE A 78 -10.23 -18.19 -3.80
CA ILE A 78 -10.68 -18.13 -5.18
C ILE A 78 -12.00 -18.90 -5.39
N PRO A 79 -12.10 -20.20 -5.08
CA PRO A 79 -13.37 -20.90 -5.17
C PRO A 79 -14.44 -20.33 -4.23
N ALA A 80 -14.05 -19.75 -3.08
CA ALA A 80 -14.98 -19.04 -2.21
C ALA A 80 -15.61 -17.83 -2.90
N ALA A 81 -14.78 -16.98 -3.51
CA ALA A 81 -15.19 -15.75 -4.20
C ALA A 81 -16.15 -16.05 -5.36
N ILE A 82 -15.89 -17.10 -6.13
CA ILE A 82 -16.78 -17.57 -7.20
C ILE A 82 -18.14 -17.97 -6.64
N ALA A 83 -18.16 -18.69 -5.51
CA ALA A 83 -19.39 -19.16 -4.88
C ALA A 83 -20.22 -18.02 -4.27
N THR A 84 -19.57 -17.01 -3.70
CA THR A 84 -20.22 -15.87 -3.03
C THR A 84 -20.41 -14.65 -3.92
N ARG A 85 -19.91 -14.70 -5.16
CA ARG A 85 -19.84 -13.56 -6.10
C ARG A 85 -19.08 -12.36 -5.52
N THR A 86 -18.07 -12.63 -4.70
CA THR A 86 -17.14 -11.62 -4.18
C THR A 86 -16.09 -11.36 -5.26
N SER A 87 -15.84 -10.11 -5.61
CA SER A 87 -14.74 -9.78 -6.52
C SER A 87 -13.39 -9.79 -5.78
N LEU A 88 -12.30 -10.03 -6.51
CA LEU A 88 -10.96 -10.19 -5.95
C LEU A 88 -9.99 -9.17 -6.52
N LEU A 89 -9.31 -8.46 -5.63
CA LEU A 89 -7.98 -7.92 -5.91
C LEU A 89 -6.96 -9.00 -5.54
N LEU A 90 -6.44 -9.68 -6.56
CA LEU A 90 -5.49 -10.77 -6.41
C LEU A 90 -4.11 -10.21 -6.03
N GLY A 91 -3.49 -10.74 -4.99
CA GLY A 91 -2.12 -10.39 -4.61
C GLY A 91 -1.13 -11.46 -5.02
N LEU A 92 0.06 -11.06 -5.46
CA LEU A 92 1.23 -11.91 -5.62
C LEU A 92 2.36 -11.33 -4.76
N TRP A 93 2.84 -12.09 -3.76
CA TRP A 93 3.86 -11.61 -2.83
C TRP A 93 5.24 -11.51 -3.49
N ALA A 94 5.77 -10.28 -3.62
CA ALA A 94 6.98 -10.01 -4.39
C ALA A 94 8.28 -10.07 -3.56
N SER A 95 8.21 -9.87 -2.25
CA SER A 95 9.39 -9.56 -1.45
C SER A 95 10.24 -10.77 -1.05
N ALA A 96 9.78 -11.98 -1.36
CA ALA A 96 10.46 -13.24 -1.01
C ALA A 96 11.43 -13.75 -2.10
N GLY A 97 11.76 -12.92 -3.09
CA GLY A 97 12.75 -13.20 -4.14
C GLY A 97 12.22 -14.06 -5.30
N ASP A 98 13.05 -14.18 -6.34
CA ASP A 98 12.67 -14.76 -7.65
C ASP A 98 12.06 -16.16 -7.56
N ALA A 99 12.61 -17.03 -6.71
CA ALA A 99 12.12 -18.40 -6.57
C ALA A 99 10.70 -18.43 -5.97
N SER A 100 10.45 -17.61 -4.95
CA SER A 100 9.13 -17.49 -4.32
C SER A 100 8.13 -16.83 -5.26
N PHE A 101 8.54 -15.80 -6.01
CA PHE A 101 7.66 -15.18 -6.99
C PHE A 101 7.32 -16.12 -8.16
N ALA A 102 8.23 -17.02 -8.55
CA ALA A 102 7.91 -18.07 -9.52
C ALA A 102 6.81 -19.02 -9.01
N HIS A 103 6.69 -19.22 -7.69
CA HIS A 103 5.57 -19.95 -7.11
C HIS A 103 4.24 -19.19 -7.19
N GLU A 104 4.26 -17.87 -7.01
CA GLU A 104 3.08 -17.01 -7.20
C GLU A 104 2.60 -17.04 -8.66
N LEU A 105 3.53 -16.96 -9.63
CA LEU A 105 3.21 -17.09 -11.06
C LEU A 105 2.59 -18.46 -11.38
N GLU A 106 3.14 -19.53 -10.80
CA GLU A 106 2.61 -20.88 -11.00
C GLU A 106 1.24 -21.07 -10.36
N ALA A 107 0.99 -20.51 -9.17
CA ALA A 107 -0.33 -20.49 -8.55
C ALA A 107 -1.35 -19.69 -9.37
N LEU A 108 -0.95 -18.55 -9.94
CA LEU A 108 -1.79 -17.76 -10.85
C LEU A 108 -2.08 -18.54 -12.14
N ARG A 109 -1.10 -19.22 -12.74
CA ARG A 109 -1.31 -20.10 -13.91
C ARG A 109 -2.31 -21.20 -13.61
N LYS A 110 -2.14 -21.93 -12.50
CA LYS A 110 -3.10 -22.95 -12.05
C LYS A 110 -4.48 -22.35 -11.78
N THR A 111 -4.55 -21.14 -11.24
CA THR A 111 -5.82 -20.42 -11.02
C THR A 111 -6.56 -20.18 -12.32
N ILE A 112 -5.86 -19.68 -13.35
CA ILE A 112 -6.42 -19.46 -14.69
C ILE A 112 -6.97 -20.76 -15.29
N GLU A 113 -6.23 -21.86 -15.15
CA GLU A 113 -6.60 -23.17 -15.69
C GLU A 113 -7.79 -23.81 -14.95
N GLN A 114 -7.80 -23.72 -13.61
CA GLN A 114 -8.82 -24.37 -12.78
C GLN A 114 -10.09 -23.52 -12.64
N TYR A 115 -9.97 -22.20 -12.71
CA TYR A 115 -11.06 -21.26 -12.41
C TYR A 115 -11.20 -20.15 -13.47
N PRO A 116 -11.35 -20.48 -14.77
CA PRO A 116 -11.50 -19.47 -15.82
C PRO A 116 -12.71 -18.54 -15.60
N GLN A 117 -13.75 -19.02 -14.90
CA GLN A 117 -14.93 -18.24 -14.52
C GLN A 117 -14.63 -17.08 -13.55
N LEU A 118 -13.47 -17.07 -12.87
CA LEU A 118 -13.05 -15.96 -12.01
C LEU A 118 -12.85 -14.68 -12.81
N ALA A 119 -12.61 -14.75 -14.13
CA ALA A 119 -12.33 -13.59 -14.98
C ALA A 119 -13.31 -12.41 -14.81
N GLY A 120 -14.60 -12.70 -14.60
CA GLY A 120 -15.64 -11.68 -14.37
C GLY A 120 -15.70 -11.10 -12.95
N LEU A 121 -14.84 -11.57 -12.06
CA LEU A 121 -14.76 -11.20 -10.65
C LEU A 121 -13.38 -10.65 -10.27
N ILE A 122 -12.47 -10.39 -11.22
CA ILE A 122 -11.16 -9.81 -10.91
C ILE A 122 -11.26 -8.28 -10.95
N ASP A 123 -11.03 -7.65 -9.81
CA ASP A 123 -10.90 -6.19 -9.73
C ASP A 123 -9.55 -5.73 -10.29
N GLY A 124 -8.49 -6.50 -10.00
CA GLY A 124 -7.13 -6.27 -10.48
C GLY A 124 -6.14 -7.31 -9.94
N ILE A 125 -4.88 -7.21 -10.37
CA ILE A 125 -3.78 -8.03 -9.89
C ILE A 125 -2.69 -7.11 -9.32
N SER A 126 -2.43 -7.22 -8.01
CA SER A 126 -1.36 -6.53 -7.31
C SER A 126 -0.09 -7.38 -7.33
N VAL A 127 0.98 -6.84 -7.87
CA VAL A 127 2.32 -7.45 -7.83
C VAL A 127 3.10 -6.82 -6.71
N GLY A 128 3.10 -7.46 -5.53
CA GLY A 128 3.74 -6.94 -4.33
C GLY A 128 2.85 -6.03 -3.46
N SER A 129 3.37 -5.72 -2.28
CA SER A 129 2.78 -4.83 -1.27
C SER A 129 3.88 -4.28 -0.37
N GLU A 130 4.03 -2.96 -0.33
CA GLU A 130 5.03 -2.23 0.47
C GLU A 130 6.49 -2.59 0.16
N ASP A 131 6.78 -3.17 -1.00
CA ASP A 131 8.11 -3.63 -1.37
C ASP A 131 9.15 -2.49 -1.38
N LEU A 132 8.76 -1.30 -1.86
CA LEU A 132 9.61 -0.12 -1.92
C LEU A 132 9.75 0.53 -0.55
N TYR A 133 8.66 0.59 0.22
CA TYR A 133 8.71 1.05 1.61
C TYR A 133 9.64 0.20 2.47
N ARG A 134 9.57 -1.13 2.36
CA ARG A 134 10.41 -2.08 3.11
C ARG A 134 11.91 -1.88 2.84
N LEU A 135 12.28 -1.49 1.62
CA LEU A 135 13.67 -1.15 1.25
C LEU A 135 14.07 0.29 1.61
N SER A 136 13.12 1.16 1.91
CA SER A 136 13.42 2.54 2.30
C SER A 136 14.18 2.60 3.63
N PRO A 137 14.95 3.68 3.91
CA PRO A 137 15.55 3.88 5.22
C PRO A 137 14.54 3.82 6.37
N MET A 138 13.28 4.23 6.13
CA MET A 138 12.21 4.16 7.12
C MET A 138 11.79 2.72 7.40
N GLY A 139 11.58 1.90 6.36
CA GLY A 139 11.22 0.48 6.51
C GLY A 139 12.33 -0.31 7.20
N VAL A 140 13.59 -0.07 6.84
CA VAL A 140 14.75 -0.69 7.49
C VAL A 140 14.85 -0.27 8.97
N ALA A 141 14.66 1.02 9.28
CA ALA A 141 14.68 1.49 10.66
C ALA A 141 13.51 0.93 11.50
N ALA A 142 12.37 0.65 10.87
CA ALA A 142 11.21 0.02 11.48
C ALA A 142 11.34 -1.51 11.62
N GLY A 143 12.45 -2.11 11.15
CA GLY A 143 12.69 -3.55 11.25
C GLY A 143 11.76 -4.40 10.39
N GLN A 144 11.31 -3.85 9.26
CA GLN A 144 10.38 -4.53 8.35
C GLN A 144 11.03 -5.72 7.64
N TYR A 145 10.18 -6.61 7.10
CA TYR A 145 10.60 -7.71 6.23
C TYR A 145 11.34 -7.21 4.98
N ALA A 146 11.94 -8.15 4.24
CA ALA A 146 12.54 -7.85 2.95
C ALA A 146 11.53 -7.14 2.03
N GLY A 147 12.02 -6.23 1.20
CA GLY A 147 11.27 -5.61 0.10
C GLY A 147 11.88 -5.99 -1.25
N ALA A 148 11.42 -5.36 -2.33
CA ALA A 148 11.91 -5.58 -3.69
C ALA A 148 12.24 -4.26 -4.38
N GLU A 149 13.37 -4.25 -5.10
CA GLU A 149 13.83 -3.07 -5.83
C GLU A 149 12.89 -2.72 -7.00
N PRO A 150 12.82 -1.44 -7.43
CA PRO A 150 11.96 -1.03 -8.54
C PRO A 150 12.09 -1.88 -9.81
N SER A 151 13.32 -2.24 -10.19
CA SER A 151 13.58 -3.07 -11.38
C SER A 151 13.07 -4.51 -11.25
N THR A 152 13.08 -5.07 -10.02
CA THR A 152 12.51 -6.38 -9.71
C THR A 152 11.00 -6.35 -9.85
N LEU A 153 10.34 -5.30 -9.33
CA LEU A 153 8.89 -5.13 -9.46
C LEU A 153 8.48 -4.98 -10.94
N VAL A 154 9.20 -4.18 -11.73
CA VAL A 154 8.94 -4.04 -13.18
C VAL A 154 9.08 -5.38 -13.91
N LYS A 155 10.11 -6.17 -13.58
CA LYS A 155 10.29 -7.53 -14.11
C LYS A 155 9.09 -8.41 -13.77
N TYR A 156 8.65 -8.41 -12.52
CA TYR A 156 7.52 -9.22 -12.05
C TYR A 156 6.19 -8.80 -12.68
N ILE A 157 5.92 -7.50 -12.77
CA ILE A 157 4.75 -6.95 -13.48
C ILE A 157 4.74 -7.42 -14.94
N THR A 158 5.90 -7.37 -15.60
CA THR A 158 6.04 -7.85 -16.99
C THR A 158 5.75 -9.35 -17.10
N GLN A 159 6.23 -10.16 -16.15
CA GLN A 159 5.96 -11.60 -16.12
C GLN A 159 4.48 -11.91 -15.92
N VAL A 160 3.81 -11.22 -15.00
CA VAL A 160 2.36 -11.37 -14.78
C VAL A 160 1.58 -10.96 -16.03
N ARG A 161 1.92 -9.82 -16.63
CA ARG A 161 1.29 -9.35 -17.87
C ARG A 161 1.44 -10.34 -19.01
N ALA A 162 2.62 -10.94 -19.17
CA ALA A 162 2.87 -11.98 -20.16
C ALA A 162 2.07 -13.26 -19.87
N LEU A 163 1.98 -13.67 -18.61
CA LEU A 163 1.26 -14.88 -18.19
C LEU A 163 -0.24 -14.80 -18.51
N ILE A 164 -0.87 -13.64 -18.30
CA ILE A 164 -2.34 -13.51 -18.45
C ILE A 164 -2.79 -13.14 -19.87
N LYS A 165 -1.89 -12.65 -20.73
CA LYS A 165 -2.20 -11.97 -22.01
C LYS A 165 -3.18 -12.72 -22.93
N ASP A 166 -3.04 -14.03 -23.05
CA ASP A 166 -3.82 -14.86 -23.97
C ASP A 166 -4.75 -15.83 -23.21
N THR A 167 -5.23 -15.38 -22.04
CA THR A 167 -6.06 -16.16 -21.11
C THR A 167 -7.38 -15.44 -20.82
N PRO A 168 -8.37 -16.07 -20.16
CA PRO A 168 -9.56 -15.38 -19.68
C PRO A 168 -9.26 -14.15 -18.79
N PHE A 169 -8.08 -14.07 -18.17
CA PHE A 169 -7.69 -12.97 -17.27
C PHE A 169 -7.00 -11.81 -18.03
N ALA A 170 -6.90 -11.84 -19.35
CA ALA A 170 -6.16 -10.87 -20.17
C ALA A 170 -6.55 -9.40 -19.95
N HIS A 171 -7.76 -9.15 -19.44
CA HIS A 171 -8.29 -7.81 -19.19
C HIS A 171 -8.15 -7.35 -17.72
N ALA A 172 -7.60 -8.18 -16.84
CA ALA A 172 -7.35 -7.79 -15.46
C ALA A 172 -6.25 -6.72 -15.41
N PRO A 173 -6.50 -5.53 -14.82
CA PRO A 173 -5.49 -4.48 -14.74
C PRO A 173 -4.45 -4.84 -13.67
N ILE A 174 -3.17 -4.60 -13.97
CA ILE A 174 -2.03 -4.96 -13.13
C ILE A 174 -1.46 -3.71 -12.47
N GLY A 175 -1.24 -3.78 -11.16
CA GLY A 175 -0.66 -2.69 -10.39
C GLY A 175 0.31 -3.13 -9.32
N HIS A 176 0.83 -2.16 -8.57
CA HIS A 176 1.65 -2.35 -7.38
C HIS A 176 1.04 -1.56 -6.22
N VAL A 177 1.15 -2.12 -5.02
CA VAL A 177 0.66 -1.51 -3.78
C VAL A 177 1.84 -1.08 -2.94
N ASP A 178 1.86 0.16 -2.50
CA ASP A 178 2.87 0.65 -1.56
C ASP A 178 2.34 1.80 -0.70
N THR A 179 3.13 2.18 0.30
CA THR A 179 2.81 3.30 1.17
C THR A 179 2.88 4.63 0.41
N TRP A 180 2.12 5.64 0.87
CA TRP A 180 2.25 7.00 0.34
C TRP A 180 3.67 7.55 0.42
N THR A 181 4.48 7.10 1.40
CA THR A 181 5.88 7.53 1.56
C THR A 181 6.76 7.00 0.43
N ALA A 182 6.54 5.77 -0.01
CA ALA A 182 7.25 5.18 -1.14
C ALA A 182 6.87 5.87 -2.45
N TRP A 183 5.60 6.19 -2.65
CA TRP A 183 5.14 6.95 -3.83
C TRP A 183 5.67 8.38 -3.85
N GLY A 184 5.86 9.00 -2.68
CA GLY A 184 6.52 10.30 -2.56
C GLY A 184 7.98 10.31 -3.01
N ASN A 185 8.63 9.15 -3.07
CA ASN A 185 10.00 9.03 -3.58
C ASN A 185 10.02 8.87 -5.11
N LYS A 186 10.43 9.93 -5.82
CA LYS A 186 10.46 9.98 -7.30
C LYS A 186 11.33 8.91 -7.96
N THR A 187 12.30 8.31 -7.26
CA THR A 187 13.11 7.22 -7.84
C THR A 187 12.29 5.97 -8.12
N ASN A 188 11.10 5.85 -7.52
CA ASN A 188 10.18 4.74 -7.72
C ASN A 188 9.25 4.93 -8.93
N GLY A 189 9.33 6.07 -9.64
CA GLY A 189 8.44 6.40 -10.76
C GLY A 189 8.41 5.34 -11.88
N VAL A 190 9.51 4.61 -12.09
CA VAL A 190 9.56 3.52 -13.09
C VAL A 190 8.55 2.41 -12.80
N VAL A 191 8.19 2.18 -11.53
CA VAL A 191 7.15 1.19 -11.18
C VAL A 191 5.79 1.70 -11.62
N VAL A 192 5.49 2.99 -11.36
CA VAL A 192 4.24 3.65 -11.78
C VAL A 192 4.06 3.55 -13.30
N GLU A 193 5.11 3.82 -14.07
CA GLU A 193 5.11 3.77 -15.54
C GLU A 193 4.78 2.38 -16.12
N ASN A 194 4.94 1.31 -15.33
CA ASN A 194 4.67 -0.06 -15.75
C ASN A 194 3.35 -0.63 -15.19
N CYS A 195 2.65 0.14 -14.35
CA CYS A 195 1.39 -0.23 -13.74
C CYS A 195 0.20 0.38 -14.50
N ASP A 196 -0.93 -0.34 -14.52
CA ASP A 196 -2.22 0.18 -14.99
C ASP A 196 -2.91 1.02 -13.90
N TRP A 197 -2.57 0.77 -12.62
CA TRP A 197 -3.00 1.49 -11.43
C TRP A 197 -1.95 1.36 -10.32
N ILE A 198 -1.93 2.28 -9.36
CA ILE A 198 -1.13 2.15 -8.14
C ILE A 198 -2.03 2.13 -6.89
N GLY A 199 -1.69 1.29 -5.93
CA GLY A 199 -2.39 1.19 -4.65
C GLY A 199 -1.68 1.96 -3.56
N MET A 200 -2.45 2.73 -2.79
CA MET A 200 -1.97 3.44 -1.62
C MET A 200 -2.35 2.66 -0.35
N ASP A 201 -1.33 2.34 0.43
CA ASP A 201 -1.47 1.94 1.82
C ASP A 201 -1.18 3.17 2.71
N ALA A 202 -2.12 3.52 3.58
CA ALA A 202 -2.02 4.71 4.42
C ALA A 202 -2.64 4.51 5.80
N TYR A 203 -1.81 4.68 6.82
CA TYR A 203 -2.22 4.55 8.22
C TYR A 203 -1.75 5.76 9.03
N PRO A 204 -2.54 6.85 9.10
CA PRO A 204 -2.22 8.01 9.94
C PRO A 204 -1.91 7.65 11.40
N TYR A 205 -2.47 6.54 11.90
CA TYR A 205 -2.15 5.97 13.21
C TYR A 205 -0.64 5.81 13.47
N PHE A 206 0.11 5.35 12.46
CA PHE A 206 1.54 5.04 12.58
C PHE A 206 2.47 6.23 12.27
N ASP A 207 1.95 7.36 11.79
CA ASP A 207 2.75 8.53 11.38
C ASP A 207 3.15 9.40 12.58
N ASP A 208 3.96 8.86 13.51
CA ASP A 208 4.39 9.56 14.73
C ASP A 208 5.54 10.55 14.55
N PHE A 209 6.04 10.70 13.32
CA PHE A 209 6.96 11.76 12.93
C PHE A 209 6.28 13.14 12.86
N ALA A 210 4.96 13.18 12.97
CA ALA A 210 4.14 14.39 13.02
C ALA A 210 2.95 14.21 13.99
N PRO A 211 2.16 15.27 14.28
CA PRO A 211 0.90 15.11 15.03
C PRO A 211 -0.03 14.08 14.39
N ASN A 212 -0.33 13.01 15.13
CA ASN A 212 -1.12 11.85 14.70
C ASN A 212 -2.30 11.58 15.66
N HIS A 213 -2.85 12.59 16.31
CA HIS A 213 -4.10 12.41 17.05
C HIS A 213 -5.23 12.05 16.06
N ILE A 214 -6.32 11.42 16.50
CA ILE A 214 -7.43 11.04 15.62
C ILE A 214 -8.02 12.24 14.86
N SER A 215 -7.98 13.44 15.45
CA SER A 215 -8.39 14.69 14.80
C SER A 215 -7.49 15.12 13.65
N ASP A 216 -6.22 14.68 13.64
CA ASP A 216 -5.25 15.01 12.59
C ASP A 216 -5.34 14.01 11.42
N ALA A 217 -5.96 12.85 11.63
CA ALA A 217 -5.97 11.73 10.69
C ALA A 217 -6.55 12.07 9.30
N PRO A 218 -7.60 12.89 9.16
CA PRO A 218 -8.12 13.28 7.83
C PRO A 218 -7.10 14.06 7.01
N ASP A 219 -6.45 15.05 7.60
CA ASP A 219 -5.45 15.89 6.91
C ASP A 219 -4.21 15.07 6.54
N ARG A 220 -3.79 14.15 7.43
CA ARG A 220 -2.67 13.23 7.18
C ARG A 220 -2.96 12.31 6.00
N PHE A 221 -4.15 11.72 5.98
CA PHE A 221 -4.57 10.87 4.88
C PHE A 221 -4.66 11.66 3.57
N ALA A 222 -5.23 12.86 3.60
CA ALA A 222 -5.33 13.73 2.43
C ALA A 222 -3.96 14.14 1.86
N ASP A 223 -2.98 14.44 2.71
CA ASP A 223 -1.61 14.73 2.30
C ASP A 223 -0.93 13.50 1.64
N GLY A 224 -1.06 12.32 2.26
CA GLY A 224 -0.57 11.06 1.69
C GLY A 224 -1.22 10.74 0.34
N LEU A 225 -2.54 10.92 0.23
CA LEU A 225 -3.27 10.75 -1.02
C LEU A 225 -2.83 11.75 -2.08
N GLY A 226 -2.64 13.02 -1.71
CA GLY A 226 -2.15 14.05 -2.62
C GLY A 226 -0.76 13.73 -3.19
N LYS A 227 0.15 13.21 -2.37
CA LYS A 227 1.48 12.74 -2.80
C LYS A 227 1.37 11.55 -3.75
N THR A 228 0.50 10.61 -3.45
CA THR A 228 0.29 9.42 -4.29
C THR A 228 -0.34 9.78 -5.62
N LEU A 229 -1.34 10.66 -5.65
CA LEU A 229 -1.92 11.22 -6.88
C LEU A 229 -0.88 11.98 -7.70
N ALA A 230 0.02 12.74 -7.06
CA ALA A 230 1.09 13.43 -7.75
C ALA A 230 2.10 12.46 -8.39
N ALA A 231 2.37 11.32 -7.75
CA ALA A 231 3.23 10.26 -8.30
C ALA A 231 2.55 9.51 -9.46
N ALA A 232 1.25 9.21 -9.34
CA ALA A 232 0.45 8.55 -10.37
C ALA A 232 0.34 9.36 -11.68
N GLY A 233 0.29 10.69 -11.56
CA GLY A 233 0.04 11.57 -12.68
C GLY A 233 -1.44 11.53 -13.11
N LYS A 234 -1.71 11.88 -14.38
CA LYS A 234 -3.09 11.99 -14.89
C LYS A 234 -3.65 10.69 -15.46
N ASP A 235 -2.77 9.80 -15.89
CA ASP A 235 -3.12 8.63 -16.70
C ASP A 235 -3.16 7.33 -15.89
N THR A 236 -2.70 7.37 -14.62
CA THR A 236 -2.66 6.21 -13.72
C THR A 236 -3.69 6.39 -12.61
N GLN A 237 -4.54 5.39 -12.39
CA GLN A 237 -5.49 5.42 -11.29
C GLN A 237 -4.81 5.18 -9.94
N VAL A 238 -5.33 5.80 -8.88
CA VAL A 238 -4.94 5.53 -7.50
C VAL A 238 -6.08 4.82 -6.80
N TRP A 239 -5.79 3.66 -6.22
CA TRP A 239 -6.73 2.88 -5.40
C TRP A 239 -6.28 2.93 -3.93
N ILE A 240 -7.22 2.87 -2.99
CA ILE A 240 -6.89 2.75 -1.57
C ILE A 240 -6.90 1.26 -1.22
N THR A 241 -5.72 0.67 -1.10
CA THR A 241 -5.58 -0.79 -0.93
C THR A 241 -5.44 -1.22 0.51
N GLU A 242 -5.05 -0.28 1.37
CA GLU A 242 -5.16 -0.38 2.82
C GLU A 242 -5.33 0.99 3.45
N THR A 243 -6.30 1.07 4.35
CA THR A 243 -6.34 2.09 5.38
C THR A 243 -7.22 1.62 6.52
N GLY A 244 -6.97 2.15 7.71
CA GLY A 244 -7.76 1.82 8.88
C GLY A 244 -7.21 2.48 10.14
N TRP A 245 -7.94 2.31 11.23
CA TRP A 245 -7.50 2.73 12.55
C TRP A 245 -7.75 1.60 13.54
N PRO A 246 -6.76 1.25 14.38
CA PRO A 246 -6.86 0.06 15.20
C PRO A 246 -7.91 0.22 16.29
N VAL A 247 -8.65 -0.85 16.51
CA VAL A 247 -9.71 -0.98 17.52
C VAL A 247 -9.15 -1.35 18.89
N SER A 248 -7.94 -1.90 18.93
CA SER A 248 -7.21 -2.18 20.16
C SER A 248 -5.70 -2.20 19.90
N GLY A 249 -4.92 -1.96 20.96
CA GLY A 249 -3.46 -2.05 20.92
C GLY A 249 -2.77 -0.92 21.67
N LYS A 250 -1.44 -0.83 21.50
CA LYS A 250 -0.62 0.19 22.14
C LYS A 250 -0.73 1.51 21.40
N LYS A 251 -0.97 2.60 22.13
CA LYS A 251 -0.89 3.98 21.62
C LYS A 251 0.45 4.24 20.90
N VAL A 252 0.39 4.88 19.73
CA VAL A 252 1.56 5.34 18.95
C VAL A 252 1.55 6.87 18.89
N GLY A 253 2.56 7.55 19.43
CA GLY A 253 2.54 9.00 19.57
C GLY A 253 1.31 9.50 20.35
N LYS A 254 0.42 10.24 19.67
CA LYS A 254 -0.90 10.70 20.15
C LYS A 254 -2.07 9.85 19.63
N ALA A 255 -1.84 8.92 18.72
CA ALA A 255 -2.85 8.01 18.17
C ALA A 255 -3.22 6.91 19.17
N VAL A 256 -4.47 6.91 19.65
CA VAL A 256 -5.00 5.90 20.58
C VAL A 256 -5.83 4.87 19.80
N ALA A 257 -5.51 3.59 19.94
CA ALA A 257 -6.30 2.50 19.38
C ALA A 257 -7.58 2.27 20.22
N SER A 258 -8.75 2.42 19.61
CA SER A 258 -10.05 2.12 20.24
C SER A 258 -11.16 2.03 19.17
N PRO A 259 -12.28 1.32 19.45
CA PRO A 259 -13.42 1.30 18.52
C PRO A 259 -13.99 2.70 18.26
N GLU A 260 -13.95 3.60 19.25
CA GLU A 260 -14.43 4.99 19.09
C GLU A 260 -13.57 5.77 18.10
N ASN A 261 -12.24 5.66 18.19
CA ASN A 261 -11.36 6.31 17.22
C ASN A 261 -11.40 5.63 15.86
N ALA A 262 -11.60 4.31 15.80
CA ALA A 262 -11.84 3.60 14.55
C ALA A 262 -13.09 4.11 13.82
N LYS A 263 -14.18 4.34 14.57
CA LYS A 263 -15.38 4.98 14.03
C LYS A 263 -15.11 6.41 13.54
N LEU A 264 -14.43 7.24 14.34
CA LEU A 264 -14.11 8.61 13.91
C LEU A 264 -13.27 8.63 12.63
N TYR A 265 -12.35 7.68 12.46
CA TYR A 265 -11.55 7.55 11.25
C TYR A 265 -12.38 7.08 10.05
N TRP A 266 -13.25 6.09 10.26
CA TRP A 266 -14.23 5.64 9.26
C TRP A 266 -15.12 6.79 8.78
N ASP A 267 -15.71 7.54 9.71
CA ASP A 267 -16.63 8.65 9.42
C ASP A 267 -15.95 9.79 8.64
N SER A 268 -14.71 10.12 9.01
CA SER A 268 -13.99 11.28 8.45
C SER A 268 -13.21 10.98 7.18
N VAL A 269 -12.69 9.75 7.03
CA VAL A 269 -11.88 9.33 5.87
C VAL A 269 -12.63 8.32 5.01
N GLY A 270 -13.05 7.19 5.59
CA GLY A 270 -13.73 6.11 4.86
C GLY A 270 -14.96 6.60 4.10
N CYS A 271 -15.88 7.27 4.80
CA CYS A 271 -17.10 7.80 4.19
C CYS A 271 -16.85 8.83 3.08
N SER A 272 -15.79 9.64 3.18
CA SER A 272 -15.39 10.56 2.11
C SER A 272 -14.93 9.80 0.86
N LEU A 273 -14.10 8.76 1.02
CA LEU A 273 -13.66 7.89 -0.08
C LEU A 273 -14.83 7.18 -0.76
N PHE A 274 -15.77 6.66 0.03
CA PHE A 274 -16.94 5.96 -0.48
C PHE A 274 -17.86 6.88 -1.30
N LYS A 275 -18.07 8.11 -0.84
CA LYS A 275 -18.84 9.15 -1.55
C LYS A 275 -18.17 9.58 -2.85
N ASN A 276 -16.83 9.65 -2.86
CA ASN A 276 -16.05 10.07 -4.02
C ASN A 276 -15.81 8.97 -5.05
N ASN A 277 -16.51 7.83 -4.95
CA ASN A 277 -16.39 6.70 -5.88
C ASN A 277 -14.93 6.27 -6.08
N THR A 278 -14.17 6.15 -4.98
CA THR A 278 -12.79 5.64 -4.97
C THR A 278 -12.81 4.13 -4.70
N HIS A 279 -11.95 3.36 -5.37
CA HIS A 279 -11.74 1.95 -5.02
C HIS A 279 -11.09 1.84 -3.63
N VAL A 280 -11.72 1.10 -2.72
CA VAL A 280 -11.24 0.98 -1.33
C VAL A 280 -11.28 -0.47 -0.86
N TRP A 281 -10.15 -0.93 -0.32
CA TRP A 281 -10.06 -2.09 0.54
C TRP A 281 -9.68 -1.63 1.94
N TRP A 282 -10.65 -1.68 2.85
CA TRP A 282 -10.46 -1.24 4.23
C TRP A 282 -9.75 -2.35 5.00
N TYR A 283 -8.71 -1.97 5.74
CA TYR A 283 -7.96 -2.92 6.55
C TYR A 283 -8.60 -3.01 7.94
N THR A 284 -9.21 -4.13 8.33
CA THR A 284 -9.41 -5.41 7.62
C THR A 284 -10.74 -6.03 8.06
N PHE A 285 -11.28 -7.05 7.38
CA PHE A 285 -12.58 -7.61 7.79
C PHE A 285 -12.51 -8.24 9.19
N GLN A 286 -11.66 -9.25 9.33
CA GLN A 286 -11.38 -9.93 10.59
C GLN A 286 -9.89 -10.27 10.70
N ASP A 287 -9.25 -9.81 11.77
CA ASP A 287 -7.86 -10.15 12.12
C ASP A 287 -7.72 -10.84 13.47
N SER A 288 -8.82 -10.98 14.22
CA SER A 288 -8.79 -11.37 15.62
C SER A 288 -9.12 -12.85 15.87
N ALA A 289 -8.76 -13.77 14.97
CA ALA A 289 -9.19 -15.16 15.07
C ALA A 289 -8.01 -16.15 15.05
N PRO A 290 -7.87 -17.07 16.05
CA PRO A 290 -8.69 -17.19 17.27
C PRO A 290 -8.31 -16.17 18.36
N THR A 291 -7.21 -15.44 18.19
CA THR A 291 -6.70 -14.48 19.18
C THR A 291 -6.64 -13.08 18.59
N THR A 292 -6.91 -12.06 19.39
CA THR A 292 -6.77 -10.66 18.95
C THR A 292 -5.28 -10.26 18.87
N PRO A 293 -4.79 -9.81 17.70
CA PRO A 293 -3.44 -9.29 17.55
C PRO A 293 -3.29 -7.92 18.23
N VAL A 294 -2.06 -7.46 18.41
CA VAL A 294 -1.77 -6.14 18.97
C VAL A 294 -0.84 -5.38 18.01
N PRO A 295 -1.32 -4.31 17.35
CA PRO A 295 -2.71 -3.82 17.34
C PRO A 295 -3.67 -4.74 16.54
N SER A 296 -4.97 -4.50 16.69
CA SER A 296 -6.02 -5.12 15.86
C SER A 296 -6.84 -4.03 15.16
N PHE A 297 -7.23 -4.30 13.91
CA PHE A 297 -7.94 -3.42 12.98
C PHE A 297 -9.29 -3.99 12.49
N GLY A 298 -9.61 -5.24 12.84
CA GLY A 298 -10.81 -5.92 12.35
C GLY A 298 -12.09 -5.10 12.52
N ILE A 299 -12.95 -5.06 11.49
CA ILE A 299 -14.31 -4.52 11.58
C ILE A 299 -15.16 -5.36 12.54
N ILE A 300 -14.87 -6.66 12.64
CA ILE A 300 -15.45 -7.58 13.61
C ILE A 300 -14.37 -8.11 14.57
N GLY A 301 -14.84 -8.58 15.74
CA GLY A 301 -13.97 -9.20 16.75
C GLY A 301 -13.55 -10.64 16.42
N SER A 302 -13.20 -11.42 17.44
CA SER A 302 -12.69 -12.79 17.28
C SER A 302 -13.73 -13.83 16.86
N SER A 303 -15.01 -13.57 17.11
CA SER A 303 -16.11 -14.42 16.66
C SER A 303 -16.62 -13.92 15.31
N LEU A 304 -16.70 -14.81 14.33
CA LEU A 304 -17.26 -14.48 13.02
C LEU A 304 -18.74 -14.07 13.18
N THR A 305 -19.08 -12.89 12.67
CA THR A 305 -20.41 -12.28 12.74
C THR A 305 -20.54 -11.26 11.61
N ASN A 306 -21.77 -10.86 11.27
CA ASN A 306 -22.05 -9.72 10.40
C ASN A 306 -22.38 -8.43 11.20
N LYS A 307 -22.22 -8.46 12.53
CA LYS A 307 -22.37 -7.29 13.39
C LYS A 307 -21.01 -6.60 13.62
N PRO A 308 -20.80 -5.37 13.10
CA PRO A 308 -19.53 -4.66 13.27
C PRO A 308 -19.32 -4.19 14.72
N LEU A 309 -18.06 -3.90 15.07
CA LEU A 309 -17.68 -3.37 16.37
C LEU A 309 -18.16 -1.93 16.61
N TRP A 310 -18.47 -1.18 15.55
CA TRP A 310 -19.08 0.15 15.57
C TRP A 310 -20.06 0.31 14.40
N ASP A 311 -20.93 1.32 14.46
CA ASP A 311 -21.84 1.64 13.37
C ASP A 311 -21.08 2.13 12.13
N LEU A 312 -21.28 1.45 11.00
CA LEU A 312 -20.63 1.73 9.71
C LEU A 312 -21.42 2.73 8.85
N SER A 313 -22.59 3.18 9.31
CA SER A 313 -23.36 4.20 8.60
C SER A 313 -22.56 5.49 8.47
N CYS A 314 -22.56 6.06 7.27
CA CYS A 314 -21.88 7.33 7.03
C CYS A 314 -22.73 8.50 7.52
N PRO A 315 -22.12 9.48 8.23
CA PRO A 315 -22.87 10.66 8.67
C PRO A 315 -23.43 11.42 7.47
N GLU A 316 -24.68 11.88 7.62
CA GLU A 316 -25.25 12.88 6.70
C GLU A 316 -24.37 14.12 6.74
N GLU A 317 -24.05 14.66 5.56
CA GLU A 317 -23.38 15.96 5.48
C GLU A 317 -24.22 16.99 6.24
N PRO A 318 -23.62 17.93 6.99
CA PRO A 318 -24.32 19.14 7.36
C PRO A 318 -24.86 19.74 6.07
N LYS A 319 -26.20 19.82 5.93
CA LYS A 319 -26.81 20.57 4.83
C LYS A 319 -26.15 21.95 4.84
N ALA A 320 -25.43 22.28 3.75
CA ALA A 320 -24.90 23.62 3.57
C ALA A 320 -26.05 24.58 3.84
N SER A 321 -25.98 25.32 4.94
CA SER A 321 -26.99 26.29 5.29
C SER A 321 -27.05 27.26 4.11
N SER A 322 -28.15 27.23 3.37
CA SER A 322 -28.46 28.15 2.29
C SER A 322 -28.80 29.53 2.85
N ALA A 323 -27.91 30.07 3.68
CA ALA A 323 -27.89 31.47 4.02
C ALA A 323 -27.07 32.17 2.91
N PRO A 324 -27.66 33.10 2.14
CA PRO A 324 -26.91 33.82 1.12
C PRO A 324 -25.87 34.69 1.81
N VAL A 325 -24.59 34.30 1.71
CA VAL A 325 -23.48 35.19 2.03
C VAL A 325 -23.41 36.23 0.92
N ALA A 326 -23.88 37.44 1.23
CA ALA A 326 -23.74 38.58 0.35
C ALA A 326 -22.26 38.91 0.15
N ILE A 327 -21.71 38.58 -1.01
CA ILE A 327 -20.37 39.01 -1.43
C ILE A 327 -20.47 40.48 -1.83
N ALA A 328 -20.13 41.37 -0.90
CA ALA A 328 -19.87 42.76 -1.21
C ALA A 328 -18.56 42.85 -2.04
N LYS A 329 -18.68 43.29 -3.29
CA LYS A 329 -17.53 43.68 -4.12
C LYS A 329 -16.94 44.97 -3.57
N THR A 330 -15.85 44.88 -2.82
CA THR A 330 -14.96 46.02 -2.56
C THR A 330 -13.68 45.86 -3.38
N ALA A 331 -13.57 46.66 -4.43
CA ALA A 331 -12.36 46.85 -5.19
C ALA A 331 -11.37 47.69 -4.35
N SER A 332 -10.14 47.21 -4.16
CA SER A 332 -9.03 48.00 -3.64
C SER A 332 -8.14 48.49 -4.78
N PRO A 333 -7.73 49.76 -4.80
CA PRO A 333 -6.83 50.32 -5.80
C PRO A 333 -5.37 50.13 -5.38
N TYR A 334 -4.55 49.55 -6.26
CA TYR A 334 -3.09 49.65 -6.15
C TYR A 334 -2.62 50.95 -6.80
N SER A 335 -2.28 51.95 -5.98
CA SER A 335 -1.55 53.15 -6.41
C SER A 335 -0.05 52.86 -6.45
N GLN A 336 0.52 53.10 -7.63
CA GLN A 336 1.95 53.14 -7.90
C GLN A 336 2.58 54.37 -7.22
N VAL A 337 3.69 54.19 -6.50
CA VAL A 337 4.55 55.29 -6.07
C VAL A 337 5.87 55.19 -6.82
N SER A 338 6.14 56.22 -7.61
CA SER A 338 7.37 56.43 -8.36
C SER A 338 8.48 56.97 -7.46
N VAL A 339 9.71 56.45 -7.59
CA VAL A 339 10.92 57.13 -7.11
C VAL A 339 11.91 57.19 -8.28
N ALA A 340 12.29 58.42 -8.63
CA ALA A 340 13.19 58.74 -9.72
C ALA A 340 14.66 58.65 -9.27
N ALA A 341 15.52 58.04 -10.10
CA ALA A 341 16.97 58.22 -10.05
C ALA A 341 17.51 58.44 -11.47
N LYS A 342 18.25 59.55 -11.62
CA LYS A 342 18.85 60.09 -12.84
C LYS A 342 19.92 59.17 -13.43
N ALA A 343 19.94 59.06 -14.76
CA ALA A 343 21.02 58.48 -15.54
C ALA A 343 21.95 59.55 -16.13
N SER A 344 23.22 59.18 -16.34
CA SER A 344 24.13 59.78 -17.34
C SER A 344 25.17 58.72 -17.80
N PRO A 345 25.77 58.86 -19.00
CA PRO A 345 25.87 57.76 -19.97
C PRO A 345 27.27 57.12 -20.13
N ALA A 346 27.29 55.96 -20.78
CA ALA A 346 28.47 55.18 -21.19
C ALA A 346 29.02 55.60 -22.57
N PRO A 347 30.29 55.27 -22.88
CA PRO A 347 30.76 55.08 -24.25
C PRO A 347 31.14 53.60 -24.54
N ALA A 348 31.05 53.22 -25.82
CA ALA A 348 31.39 51.90 -26.39
C ALA A 348 32.65 51.98 -27.29
N PRO A 349 33.01 50.97 -28.11
CA PRO A 349 33.71 49.70 -27.77
C PRO A 349 34.97 49.47 -28.65
N ALA A 350 35.76 48.39 -28.44
CA ALA A 350 36.71 47.89 -29.45
C ALA A 350 37.19 46.42 -29.30
N SER A 351 36.89 45.61 -30.34
CA SER A 351 37.71 44.60 -31.05
C SER A 351 38.28 43.32 -30.40
N ALA A 352 37.95 42.18 -31.04
CA ALA A 352 38.64 40.87 -31.01
C ALA A 352 39.90 40.87 -31.91
N PRO A 353 40.79 39.83 -31.95
CA PRO A 353 40.50 38.60 -32.71
C PRO A 353 41.20 37.26 -32.29
N ALA A 354 40.60 36.15 -32.75
CA ALA A 354 41.10 34.94 -33.46
C ALA A 354 42.36 34.10 -33.07
N GLY A 355 42.21 32.77 -33.26
CA GLY A 355 43.23 31.73 -33.51
C GLY A 355 43.08 30.53 -32.56
N GLY A 356 42.65 29.30 -32.92
CA GLY A 356 43.07 28.37 -33.99
C GLY A 356 44.39 27.66 -33.58
N ALA A 357 44.63 26.35 -33.66
CA ALA A 357 43.97 25.16 -34.19
C ALA A 357 44.85 23.90 -33.87
N ILE A 358 44.21 22.75 -33.60
CA ILE A 358 44.47 21.35 -34.08
C ILE A 358 45.79 20.55 -33.73
N TYR A 359 45.57 19.22 -33.61
CA TYR A 359 46.44 18.01 -33.70
C TYR A 359 46.87 17.42 -32.34
N GLY A 360 46.87 16.10 -32.09
CA GLY A 360 46.61 14.87 -32.85
C GLY A 360 47.00 13.69 -31.91
N ASP A 361 46.15 12.67 -31.77
CA ASP A 361 46.39 11.25 -32.15
C ASP A 361 47.31 10.37 -31.26
N ALA A 362 46.89 9.10 -31.16
CA ALA A 362 47.60 7.85 -30.87
C ALA A 362 48.07 7.49 -29.44
N GLY A 363 47.37 6.49 -28.86
CA GLY A 363 47.91 5.12 -28.80
C GLY A 363 48.66 4.62 -27.54
N SER A 364 48.24 3.42 -27.11
CA SER A 364 49.00 2.34 -26.44
C SER A 364 48.88 2.21 -24.92
N GLY A 365 48.73 0.94 -24.49
CA GLY A 365 48.37 0.53 -23.14
C GLY A 365 49.49 0.71 -22.11
N HIS A 366 49.20 0.38 -20.85
CA HIS A 366 49.92 -0.62 -20.06
C HIS A 366 49.12 -1.02 -18.82
N ASN A 367 49.30 -2.31 -18.52
CA ASN A 367 48.83 -3.18 -17.45
C ASN A 367 49.02 -2.63 -16.01
N ALA A 368 48.03 -2.84 -15.13
CA ALA A 368 48.26 -3.02 -13.69
C ALA A 368 47.09 -3.73 -12.99
N THR A 369 47.41 -4.97 -12.61
CA THR A 369 46.77 -5.95 -11.72
C THR A 369 46.15 -5.39 -10.44
N ARG A 370 44.99 -5.90 -10.03
CA ARG A 370 44.69 -6.29 -8.63
C ARG A 370 43.52 -7.27 -8.54
N THR A 371 43.83 -8.45 -8.03
CA THR A 371 42.96 -9.59 -7.66
C THR A 371 42.19 -9.33 -6.36
N PRO A 372 40.99 -9.92 -6.17
CA PRO A 372 40.45 -10.27 -4.86
C PRO A 372 40.62 -11.78 -4.57
N PRO A 373 40.82 -12.20 -3.30
CA PRO A 373 40.99 -13.60 -2.96
C PRO A 373 39.66 -14.34 -2.73
N VAL A 374 39.66 -15.60 -3.15
CA VAL A 374 38.70 -16.67 -2.86
C VAL A 374 39.18 -17.46 -1.65
N LEU A 375 38.28 -17.89 -0.76
CA LEU A 375 38.38 -19.09 0.09
C LEU A 375 36.96 -19.37 0.65
N ALA A 376 36.20 -20.30 0.09
CA ALA A 376 36.22 -21.76 0.32
C ALA A 376 35.53 -22.18 1.64
N SER A 377 34.32 -22.74 1.49
CA SER A 377 33.64 -23.57 2.48
C SER A 377 34.30 -24.94 2.61
N PRO A 378 34.03 -25.66 3.72
CA PRO A 378 33.70 -27.06 3.58
C PRO A 378 32.45 -27.47 4.37
N SER A 379 31.66 -28.32 3.74
CA SER A 379 30.60 -29.15 4.30
C SER A 379 31.19 -30.30 5.13
N LEU A 380 30.45 -30.84 6.11
CA LEU A 380 30.37 -32.29 6.38
C LEU A 380 29.24 -32.62 7.38
N ILE A 381 28.70 -33.82 7.18
CA ILE A 381 27.52 -34.47 7.78
C ILE A 381 27.93 -35.27 9.03
N GLY A 382 27.04 -35.49 10.01
CA GLY A 382 27.22 -36.51 11.05
C GLY A 382 26.10 -36.62 12.08
N THR A 383 25.40 -37.76 12.05
CA THR A 383 24.29 -38.25 12.88
C THR A 383 24.63 -38.55 14.36
N GLY A 384 23.64 -38.54 15.27
CA GLY A 384 23.73 -39.26 16.56
C GLY A 384 22.64 -38.98 17.60
N SER A 385 21.86 -40.01 17.93
CA SER A 385 20.79 -40.10 18.95
C SER A 385 21.25 -39.97 20.42
N GLY A 386 20.34 -39.59 21.33
CA GLY A 386 20.29 -40.20 22.69
C GLY A 386 20.01 -39.31 23.92
N ARG A 387 18.78 -39.45 24.46
CA ARG A 387 18.36 -39.62 25.88
C ARG A 387 18.73 -38.60 26.99
N ASN A 388 17.66 -38.20 27.70
CA ASN A 388 17.47 -37.99 29.16
C ASN A 388 18.59 -37.36 30.01
N ALA A 389 18.25 -36.26 30.71
CA ALA A 389 18.10 -36.26 32.18
C ALA A 389 17.61 -34.90 32.72
N THR A 390 16.59 -35.01 33.56
CA THR A 390 16.10 -34.09 34.61
C THR A 390 17.18 -33.54 35.54
N ALA A 391 17.03 -32.29 36.04
CA ALA A 391 16.91 -31.94 37.47
C ALA A 391 17.11 -30.42 37.77
N THR A 392 16.05 -29.80 38.33
CA THR A 392 15.98 -28.89 39.51
C THR A 392 17.14 -27.91 39.83
N ALA A 393 16.94 -26.58 39.81
CA ALA A 393 16.36 -25.70 40.87
C ALA A 393 17.31 -25.55 42.10
N THR A 394 17.88 -24.40 42.48
CA THR A 394 17.30 -23.12 43.01
C THR A 394 18.50 -22.19 43.44
N PRO A 395 18.38 -21.13 44.29
CA PRO A 395 18.58 -19.73 43.90
C PRO A 395 19.77 -19.01 44.58
N GLY A 396 20.20 -17.87 44.04
CA GLY A 396 21.22 -17.02 44.66
C GLY A 396 20.81 -15.55 44.64
N VAL A 397 20.46 -15.02 45.81
CA VAL A 397 20.21 -13.59 46.09
C VAL A 397 21.54 -12.86 46.29
N VAL A 398 21.72 -11.69 45.66
CA VAL A 398 22.61 -10.65 46.16
C VAL A 398 22.08 -9.25 45.84
N THR A 399 22.23 -8.37 46.82
CA THR A 399 21.67 -7.03 46.99
C THR A 399 22.46 -5.91 46.31
N ALA A 400 21.69 -4.92 45.80
CA ALA A 400 21.87 -3.46 45.79
C ALA A 400 23.26 -2.81 45.58
N GLY A 401 23.29 -1.88 44.60
CA GLY A 401 23.91 -0.56 44.78
C GLY A 401 24.79 -0.07 43.63
N SER A 402 24.28 0.84 42.80
CA SER A 402 24.89 2.17 42.54
C SER A 402 24.31 2.82 41.28
N VAL A 403 23.73 4.00 41.48
CA VAL A 403 23.25 4.92 40.46
C VAL A 403 24.45 5.46 39.66
N LYS A 404 24.43 5.27 38.34
CA LYS A 404 25.16 6.10 37.39
C LYS A 404 24.18 6.53 36.30
N THR A 405 23.87 7.82 36.32
CA THR A 405 23.19 8.55 35.26
C THR A 405 24.00 8.44 33.97
N SER A 406 23.48 7.67 33.01
CA SER A 406 23.92 7.71 31.62
C SER A 406 22.69 8.06 30.79
N PHE A 407 22.80 9.12 30.00
CA PHE A 407 21.79 9.50 29.01
C PHE A 407 21.78 8.44 27.91
N THR A 408 20.94 7.42 28.10
CA THR A 408 20.60 6.48 27.04
C THR A 408 19.63 7.17 26.10
N PHE A 409 20.04 7.40 24.86
CA PHE A 409 19.09 7.53 23.76
C PHE A 409 18.25 6.26 23.77
N ILE A 410 17.01 6.35 24.27
CA ILE A 410 16.02 5.30 24.08
C ILE A 410 15.65 5.39 22.61
N THR A 411 16.32 4.58 21.79
CA THR A 411 15.76 4.14 20.53
C THR A 411 14.50 3.35 20.91
N ILE A 412 13.36 4.02 20.88
CA ILE A 412 12.07 3.34 20.98
C ILE A 412 11.98 2.54 19.68
N LEU A 413 12.36 1.27 19.77
CA LEU A 413 12.12 0.28 18.74
C LEU A 413 10.59 0.15 18.66
N GLY A 414 9.98 0.94 17.78
CA GLY A 414 8.59 0.79 17.40
C GLY A 414 8.44 -0.60 16.81
N MET A 415 7.89 -1.55 17.57
CA MET A 415 7.25 -2.72 16.98
C MET A 415 6.03 -2.18 16.21
N MET A 416 6.28 -1.69 15.00
CA MET A 416 5.24 -1.46 14.01
C MET A 416 4.67 -2.82 13.62
N ALA A 417 3.36 -2.83 13.42
CA ALA A 417 2.58 -4.03 13.20
C ALA A 417 3.25 -4.90 12.12
N VAL A 418 3.74 -6.06 12.55
CA VAL A 418 3.80 -7.23 11.71
C VAL A 418 2.34 -7.52 11.38
N ALA A 419 1.89 -7.02 10.22
CA ALA A 419 0.72 -7.60 9.60
C ALA A 419 1.09 -9.07 9.38
N LEU A 420 0.45 -9.95 10.15
CA LEU A 420 0.58 -11.40 10.02
C LEU A 420 0.13 -11.75 8.60
N PHE A 421 1.09 -11.95 7.69
CA PHE A 421 0.89 -12.51 6.36
C PHE A 421 1.70 -13.78 6.20
#